data_AF-A0ABC8V141-F1
#
_entry.id   AF-A0ABC8V141-F1
#
_cell.length_a   1.000
_cell.length_b   1.000
_cell.length_c   1.000
_cell.angle_alpha   90.00
_cell.angle_beta   90.00
_cell.angle_gamma   90.00
#
_symmetry.space_group_name_H-M   'P 1'
#
loop_
_entity.id
_entity.type
_entity.pdbx_description
1 polymer ?
#
loop_
_entity_poly.entity_id
_entity_poly.type
_entity_poly.pdbx_seq_one_letter_code
_entity_poly.pdbx_strand_id
1 'polypeptide(L)'
;MSGAIQKLIMLDTSYDMVKLCRDAEQDMPNENIETSFVAGDEEFLPVKESSVDLVISCLGLHWTNDLPGAMIQCRLALKPDGLFVAAILGGETLKELRIACTVAQMEREGGISPRISPLAQVYSI
;
A
#
# COMPACT_ATOMS: atom_id res chain seq x y z
N MET A 1 -21.32 21.67 3.70
CA MET A 1 -20.77 20.47 3.03
C MET A 1 -20.57 19.43 4.12
N SER A 2 -21.21 18.26 4.02
CA SER A 2 -20.94 17.17 4.96
C SER A 2 -19.50 16.71 4.75
N GLY A 3 -18.67 16.72 5.79
CA GLY A 3 -17.28 16.23 5.75
C GLY A 3 -17.16 14.70 5.71
N ALA A 4 -18.26 13.99 5.46
CA ALA A 4 -18.29 12.55 5.35
C ALA A 4 -17.76 12.08 3.98
N ILE A 5 -17.15 10.90 3.97
CA ILE A 5 -16.73 10.21 2.74
C ILE A 5 -17.99 9.90 1.92
N GLN A 6 -17.98 10.28 0.64
CA GLN A 6 -19.10 10.00 -0.29
C GLN A 6 -18.77 8.88 -1.27
N LYS A 7 -17.50 8.70 -1.59
CA LYS A 7 -17.01 7.69 -2.53
C LYS A 7 -15.75 7.03 -1.99
N LEU A 8 -15.68 5.71 -2.09
CA LEU A 8 -14.54 4.90 -1.70
C LEU A 8 -14.07 4.05 -2.88
N ILE A 9 -12.77 4.04 -3.14
CA ILE A 9 -12.14 3.14 -4.09
C ILE A 9 -11.26 2.21 -3.27
N MET A 10 -11.65 0.95 -3.17
CA MET A 10 -10.85 -0.10 -2.55
C MET A 10 -10.02 -0.79 -3.63
N LEU A 11 -8.71 -0.77 -3.45
CA LEU A 11 -7.75 -1.35 -4.38
C LEU A 11 -6.83 -2.31 -3.66
N ASP A 12 -6.61 -3.47 -4.27
CA ASP A 12 -5.60 -4.44 -3.83
C ASP A 12 -5.08 -5.16 -5.08
N THR A 13 -3.80 -5.58 -5.07
CA THR A 13 -3.23 -6.37 -6.17
C THR A 13 -3.84 -7.77 -6.22
N SER A 14 -4.29 -8.29 -5.07
CA SER A 14 -4.94 -9.59 -4.93
C SER A 14 -6.43 -9.50 -5.23
N TYR A 15 -6.84 -10.17 -6.30
CA TYR A 15 -8.26 -10.33 -6.63
C TYR A 15 -9.07 -10.93 -5.47
N ASP A 16 -8.50 -11.89 -4.73
CA ASP A 16 -9.20 -12.54 -3.62
C ASP A 16 -9.43 -11.57 -2.46
N MET A 17 -8.48 -10.66 -2.18
CA MET A 17 -8.68 -9.62 -1.17
C MET A 17 -9.76 -8.64 -1.58
N VAL A 18 -9.76 -8.19 -2.85
CA VAL A 18 -10.81 -7.33 -3.41
C VAL A 18 -12.19 -7.99 -3.29
N LYS A 19 -12.27 -9.29 -3.59
CA LYS A 19 -13.49 -10.07 -3.46
C LYS A 19 -13.96 -10.13 -2.00
N LEU A 20 -13.06 -10.41 -1.05
CA LEU A 20 -13.38 -10.45 0.37
C LEU A 20 -13.93 -9.10 0.87
N CYS A 21 -13.32 -7.98 0.46
CA CYS A 21 -13.84 -6.66 0.82
C CYS A 21 -15.22 -6.39 0.23
N ARG A 22 -15.47 -6.85 -1.00
CA ARG A 22 -16.78 -6.72 -1.65
C ARG A 22 -17.85 -7.53 -0.94
N ASP A 23 -17.54 -8.78 -0.61
CA ASP A 23 -18.47 -9.68 0.07
C ASP A 23 -18.81 -9.12 1.47
N ALA A 24 -17.81 -8.59 2.19
CA ALA A 24 -18.02 -7.93 3.49
C ALA A 24 -18.91 -6.67 3.40
N GLU A 25 -18.73 -5.84 2.36
CA GLU A 25 -19.61 -4.68 2.12
C GLU A 25 -21.04 -5.11 1.77
N GLN A 26 -21.23 -6.23 1.09
CA GLN A 26 -22.56 -6.77 0.79
C GLN A 26 -23.28 -7.26 2.05
N ASP A 27 -22.55 -7.84 3.01
CA ASP A 27 -23.11 -8.32 4.28
C ASP A 27 -23.51 -7.17 5.22
N MET A 28 -22.81 -6.03 5.16
CA MET A 28 -23.13 -4.82 5.93
C MET A 28 -23.00 -3.55 5.08
N PRO A 29 -23.99 -3.25 4.23
CA PRO A 29 -23.89 -2.15 3.27
C PRO A 29 -23.93 -0.79 3.94
N ASN A 30 -23.07 0.13 3.51
CA ASN A 30 -23.18 1.54 3.83
C ASN A 30 -23.83 2.31 2.68
N GLU A 31 -25.16 2.48 2.73
CA GLU A 31 -25.93 3.16 1.68
C GLU A 31 -25.49 4.62 1.41
N ASN A 32 -24.72 5.23 2.31
CA ASN A 32 -24.26 6.61 2.18
C ASN A 32 -22.93 6.76 1.44
N ILE A 33 -22.24 5.65 1.10
CA ILE A 33 -20.93 5.67 0.43
C ILE A 33 -20.97 4.86 -0.86
N GLU A 34 -20.67 5.50 -1.98
CA GLU A 34 -20.45 4.81 -3.25
C GLU A 34 -19.10 4.08 -3.22
N THR A 35 -19.10 2.76 -3.05
CA THR A 35 -17.88 1.96 -2.98
C THR A 35 -17.61 1.22 -4.30
N SER A 36 -16.36 1.30 -4.77
CA SER A 36 -15.87 0.56 -5.93
C SER A 36 -14.67 -0.30 -5.54
N PHE A 37 -14.55 -1.46 -6.19
CA PHE A 37 -13.58 -2.50 -5.86
C PHE A 37 -12.72 -2.79 -7.09
N VAL A 38 -11.41 -2.58 -6.98
CA VAL A 38 -10.47 -2.65 -8.11
C VAL A 38 -9.33 -3.59 -7.77
N ALA A 39 -9.14 -4.63 -8.60
CA ALA A 39 -7.90 -5.40 -8.58
C ALA A 39 -6.88 -4.69 -9.49
N GLY A 40 -5.76 -4.24 -8.93
CA GLY A 40 -4.79 -3.45 -9.69
C GLY A 40 -3.48 -3.24 -8.94
N ASP A 41 -2.44 -2.93 -9.72
CA ASP A 41 -1.09 -2.63 -9.22
C ASP A 41 -0.96 -1.14 -8.89
N GLU A 42 -0.39 -0.79 -7.74
CA GLU A 42 -0.21 0.61 -7.35
C GLU A 42 0.83 1.34 -8.21
N GLU A 43 1.73 0.61 -8.88
CA GLU A 43 2.67 1.16 -9.88
C GLU A 43 1.93 1.69 -11.12
N PHE A 44 0.74 1.17 -11.40
CA PHE A 44 -0.13 1.56 -12.51
C PHE A 44 -1.51 1.94 -12.02
N LEU A 45 -1.56 2.86 -11.05
CA LEU A 45 -2.78 3.24 -10.34
C LEU A 45 -3.93 3.61 -11.31
N PRO A 46 -5.04 2.84 -11.34
CA PRO A 46 -6.15 3.04 -12.27
C PRO A 46 -7.10 4.15 -11.79
N VAL A 47 -6.54 5.28 -11.38
CA VAL A 47 -7.27 6.44 -10.85
C VAL A 47 -6.94 7.64 -11.72
N LYS A 48 -7.97 8.38 -12.11
CA LYS A 48 -7.80 9.59 -12.92
C LYS A 48 -6.96 10.62 -12.15
N GLU A 49 -6.11 11.35 -12.86
CA GLU A 49 -5.38 12.48 -12.29
C GLU A 49 -6.33 13.52 -11.66
N SER A 50 -5.90 14.11 -10.53
CA SER A 50 -6.61 15.17 -9.82
C SER A 50 -8.09 14.84 -9.56
N SER A 51 -8.38 13.60 -9.15
CA SER A 51 -9.75 13.12 -8.98
C SER A 51 -10.11 12.72 -7.55
N VAL A 52 -9.13 12.41 -6.70
CA VAL A 52 -9.36 12.01 -5.30
C VAL A 52 -8.84 13.05 -4.31
N ASP A 53 -9.52 13.17 -3.17
CA ASP A 53 -9.16 14.10 -2.08
C ASP A 53 -8.19 13.46 -1.07
N LEU A 54 -8.18 12.12 -1.01
CA LEU A 54 -7.41 11.33 -0.04
C LEU A 54 -6.95 10.02 -0.67
N VAL A 55 -5.67 9.68 -0.46
CA VAL A 55 -5.10 8.36 -0.76
C VAL A 55 -4.53 7.79 0.54
N ILE A 56 -4.93 6.56 0.86
CA ILE A 56 -4.42 5.81 2.01
C ILE A 56 -3.76 4.52 1.50
N SER A 57 -2.50 4.29 1.85
CA SER A 57 -1.83 3.01 1.64
C SER A 57 -1.40 2.41 2.98
N CYS A 58 -2.05 1.34 3.40
CA CYS A 58 -1.63 0.58 4.58
C CYS A 58 -0.82 -0.63 4.15
N LEU A 59 0.52 -0.55 4.25
CA LEU A 59 1.48 -1.59 3.88
C LEU A 59 1.48 -2.03 2.39
N GLY A 60 0.58 -1.55 1.54
CA GLY A 60 0.55 -1.85 0.10
C GLY A 60 1.85 -1.44 -0.60
N LEU A 61 2.29 -0.20 -0.39
CA LEU A 61 3.58 0.32 -0.87
C LEU A 61 4.83 -0.42 -0.36
N HIS A 62 4.69 -1.44 0.50
CA HIS A 62 5.81 -2.31 0.85
C HIS A 62 6.13 -3.34 -0.23
N TRP A 63 5.19 -3.62 -1.13
CA TRP A 63 5.28 -4.68 -2.14
C TRP A 63 5.64 -4.18 -3.54
N THR A 64 5.66 -2.87 -3.74
CA THR A 64 6.06 -2.26 -5.02
C THR A 64 7.58 -2.33 -5.23
N ASN A 65 7.96 -2.53 -6.48
CA ASN A 65 9.34 -2.47 -6.97
C ASN A 65 9.75 -1.02 -7.31
N ASP A 66 8.79 -0.16 -7.67
CA ASP A 66 8.99 1.27 -7.95
C ASP A 66 8.24 2.15 -6.94
N LEU A 67 8.72 2.15 -5.69
CA LEU A 67 8.13 2.98 -4.63
C LEU A 67 8.05 4.48 -5.00
N PRO A 68 9.09 5.13 -5.56
CA PRO A 68 8.98 6.50 -6.03
C PRO A 68 7.90 6.68 -7.10
N GLY A 69 7.83 5.78 -8.10
CA GLY A 69 6.81 5.81 -9.15
C GLY A 69 5.40 5.67 -8.60
N ALA A 70 5.16 4.70 -7.71
CA ALA A 70 3.87 4.51 -7.06
C ALA A 70 3.47 5.75 -6.22
N MET A 71 4.41 6.37 -5.50
CA MET A 71 4.13 7.62 -4.78
C MET A 71 3.82 8.80 -5.72
N ILE A 72 4.46 8.85 -6.89
CA ILE A 72 4.13 9.84 -7.94
C ILE A 72 2.73 9.59 -8.49
N GLN A 73 2.33 8.34 -8.74
CA GLN A 73 0.97 7.98 -9.15
C GLN A 73 -0.06 8.43 -8.12
N CYS A 74 0.18 8.18 -6.83
CA CYS A 74 -0.67 8.66 -5.74
C CYS A 74 -0.76 10.20 -5.75
N ARG A 75 0.37 10.90 -5.94
CA ARG A 75 0.41 12.36 -6.02
C ARG A 75 -0.37 12.90 -7.23
N LEU A 76 -0.30 12.26 -8.39
CA LEU A 76 -1.01 12.66 -9.60
C LEU A 76 -2.52 12.44 -9.46
N ALA A 77 -2.94 11.37 -8.80
CA ALA A 77 -4.35 11.09 -8.54
C ALA A 77 -5.01 12.12 -7.60
N LEU A 78 -4.24 12.69 -6.67
CA LEU A 78 -4.73 13.68 -5.70
C LEU A 78 -5.06 15.03 -6.36
N LYS A 79 -6.19 15.61 -5.96
CA LYS A 79 -6.53 17.01 -6.22
C LYS A 79 -5.54 17.95 -5.52
N PRO A 80 -5.47 19.24 -5.92
CA PRO A 80 -4.82 20.26 -5.11
C PRO A 80 -5.33 20.21 -3.66
N ASP A 81 -4.41 20.33 -2.70
CA ASP A 81 -4.66 20.19 -1.25
C ASP A 81 -5.15 18.82 -0.78
N GLY A 82 -5.09 17.79 -1.64
CA GLY A 82 -5.38 16.41 -1.27
C GLY A 82 -4.35 15.83 -0.31
N LEU A 83 -4.80 14.87 0.51
CA LEU A 83 -3.99 14.24 1.55
C LEU A 83 -3.48 12.86 1.11
N PHE A 84 -2.20 12.60 1.33
CA PHE A 84 -1.61 11.26 1.20
C PHE A 84 -1.21 10.75 2.58
N VAL A 85 -1.66 9.54 2.93
CA VAL A 85 -1.27 8.84 4.16
C VAL A 85 -0.77 7.45 3.80
N ALA A 86 0.41 7.08 4.28
CA ALA A 86 0.94 5.74 4.10
C ALA A 86 1.56 5.18 5.38
N ALA A 87 1.45 3.87 5.55
CA ALA A 87 2.17 3.09 6.53
C ALA A 87 3.10 2.12 5.80
N ILE A 88 4.40 2.18 6.07
CA ILE A 88 5.46 1.33 5.48
C ILE A 88 6.41 0.89 6.59
N LEU A 89 6.95 -0.33 6.49
CA LEU A 89 7.95 -0.84 7.42
C LEU A 89 9.29 -0.10 7.25
N GLY A 90 9.81 0.42 8.36
CA GLY A 90 11.08 1.14 8.38
C GLY A 90 12.29 0.20 8.53
N GLY A 91 13.49 0.72 8.27
CA GLY A 91 14.77 -0.01 8.29
C GLY A 91 15.01 -0.91 9.52
N GLU A 92 14.52 -0.47 10.68
CA GLU A 92 14.68 -1.16 11.97
C GLU A 92 13.49 -2.07 12.34
N THR A 93 12.37 -2.04 11.60
CA THR A 93 11.14 -2.75 12.00
C THR A 93 11.28 -4.28 12.00
N LEU A 94 12.05 -4.85 11.08
CA LEU A 94 12.27 -6.31 10.96
C LEU A 94 13.74 -6.70 11.15
N LYS A 95 14.47 -5.94 11.97
CA LYS A 95 15.91 -6.11 12.15
C LYS A 95 16.28 -7.50 12.64
N GLU A 96 15.64 -7.97 13.69
CA GLU A 96 15.91 -9.27 14.31
C GLU A 96 15.61 -10.41 13.33
N LEU A 97 14.53 -10.29 12.57
CA LEU A 97 14.19 -11.25 11.51
C LEU A 97 15.28 -11.30 10.43
N ARG A 98 15.77 -10.13 9.98
CA ARG A 98 16.85 -10.02 9.00
C ARG A 98 18.13 -10.68 9.50
N ILE A 99 18.48 -10.47 10.77
CA ILE A 99 19.64 -11.08 11.42
C ILE A 99 19.46 -12.60 11.50
N ALA A 100 18.32 -13.08 11.97
CA ALA A 100 18.04 -14.50 12.12
C ALA A 100 18.14 -15.25 10.78
N CYS A 101 17.57 -14.69 9.71
CA CYS A 101 17.70 -15.25 8.36
C CYS A 101 19.16 -15.26 7.89
N THR A 102 19.89 -14.17 8.10
CA THR A 102 21.30 -14.05 7.68
C THR A 102 22.18 -15.08 8.37
N VAL A 103 22.05 -15.24 9.70
CA VAL A 103 22.80 -16.23 10.49
C VAL A 103 22.46 -17.64 10.02
N ALA A 104 21.17 -17.98 9.89
CA ALA A 104 20.74 -19.30 9.48
C ALA A 104 21.28 -19.70 8.09
N GLN A 105 21.34 -18.76 7.13
CA GLN A 105 21.90 -19.03 5.81
C GLN A 105 23.42 -19.15 5.83
N MET A 106 24.10 -18.29 6.60
CA MET A 106 25.55 -18.39 6.75
C MET A 106 25.96 -19.75 7.32
N GLU A 107 25.24 -20.26 8.31
CA GLU A 107 25.53 -21.55 8.95
C GLU A 107 25.19 -22.76 8.06
N ARG A 108 24.10 -22.69 7.29
CA ARG A 108 23.58 -23.86 6.55
C ARG A 108 23.99 -23.90 5.08
N GLU A 109 24.14 -22.75 4.46
CA GLU A 109 24.34 -22.59 3.02
C GLU A 109 25.73 -22.01 2.70
N GLY A 110 26.47 -21.51 3.71
CA GLY A 110 27.81 -20.93 3.53
C GLY A 110 27.81 -19.58 2.80
N GLY A 111 26.64 -18.95 2.65
CA GLY A 111 26.44 -17.70 1.95
C GLY A 111 25.22 -16.93 2.46
N ILE A 112 24.98 -15.74 1.89
CA ILE A 112 23.84 -14.89 2.23
C ILE A 112 23.03 -14.57 0.97
N SER A 113 21.71 -14.54 1.11
CA SER A 113 20.78 -14.10 0.05
C SER A 113 19.78 -13.10 0.63
N PRO A 114 19.24 -12.17 -0.18
CA PRO A 114 18.24 -11.23 0.29
C PRO A 114 16.91 -11.94 0.54
N ARG A 115 16.66 -12.38 1.78
CA ARG A 115 15.41 -13.03 2.20
C ARG A 115 14.28 -12.05 2.55
N ILE A 116 14.61 -10.77 2.66
CA ILE A 116 13.67 -9.71 3.07
C ILE A 116 13.85 -8.55 2.09
N SER A 117 12.74 -7.99 1.63
CA SER A 117 12.72 -6.81 0.77
C SER A 117 13.43 -5.62 1.44
N PRO A 118 14.00 -4.70 0.65
CA PRO A 118 14.50 -3.43 1.18
C PRO A 118 13.43 -2.73 2.03
N LEU A 119 13.83 -2.19 3.17
CA LEU A 119 12.94 -1.45 4.07
C LEU A 119 13.19 0.06 3.92
N ALA A 120 12.16 0.86 4.14
CA ALA A 120 12.26 2.31 3.99
C ALA A 120 13.23 2.90 5.03
N GLN A 121 14.21 3.67 4.58
CA GLN A 121 15.11 4.40 5.46
C GLN A 121 14.72 5.87 5.46
N VAL A 122 14.33 6.36 6.63
CA VAL A 122 13.96 7.76 6.82
C VAL A 122 15.23 8.53 7.16
N TYR A 123 15.53 9.53 6.34
CA TYR A 123 16.59 10.49 6.61
C TYR A 123 15.96 11.80 7.05
N SER A 124 16.42 12.37 8.16
CA SER A 124 16.12 13.76 8.49
C SER A 124 16.86 14.66 7.51
N ILE A 125 16.13 15.54 6.82
CA ILE A 125 16.70 16.67 6.08
C ILE A 125 17.22 17.74 7.03
#